data_AF-A0A7J8T0H0-F1
#
_entry.id   AF-A0A7J8T0H0-F1
#
_cell.length_a   1.000
_cell.length_b   1.000
_cell.length_c   1.000
_cell.angle_alpha   90.00
_cell.angle_beta   90.00
_cell.angle_gamma   90.00
#
_symmetry.space_group_name_H-M   'P 1'
#
loop_
_entity.id
_entity.type
_entity.pdbx_description
1 polymer ?
#
loop_
_entity_poly.entity_id
_entity_poly.type
_entity_poly.pdbx_seq_one_letter_code
_entity_poly.pdbx_strand_id
1 'polypeptide(L)'
;MQHKIEFIPSDAFLVLDDLIKNGEEGSFDFVFVDAYKSDYLKFHELTLKLKEVVEDLIKRYQNFVVEFNSFIAADPRVESSLLSIGDGLTLCRRLH
;
A
#
# COMPACT_ATOMS: atom_id res chain seq x y z
N MET A 1 -5.20 -19.02 19.17
CA MET A 1 -5.10 -18.30 17.88
C MET A 1 -4.24 -17.03 18.04
N GLN A 2 -3.14 -17.09 18.81
CA GLN A 2 -2.54 -15.88 19.42
C GLN A 2 -1.11 -15.56 18.92
N HIS A 3 -0.71 -16.05 17.74
CA HIS A 3 0.62 -15.83 17.16
C HIS A 3 0.57 -15.49 15.66
N LYS A 4 -0.42 -14.70 15.21
CA LYS A 4 -0.54 -14.28 13.80
C LYS A 4 0.01 -12.87 13.52
N ILE A 5 0.33 -12.13 14.58
CA ILE A 5 0.75 -10.73 14.50
C ILE A 5 2.19 -10.68 14.97
N GLU A 6 3.08 -10.33 14.05
CA GLU A 6 4.42 -9.87 14.37
C GLU A 6 4.39 -8.34 14.36
N PHE A 7 4.54 -7.73 15.54
CA PHE A 7 4.57 -6.28 15.68
C PHE A 7 6.01 -5.79 15.63
N ILE A 8 6.31 -4.88 14.70
CA ILE A 8 7.65 -4.35 14.47
C ILE A 8 7.65 -2.84 14.82
N PRO A 9 8.14 -2.43 16.00
CA PRO A 9 8.21 -1.02 16.38
C PRO A 9 9.41 -0.34 15.71
N SER A 10 9.28 0.02 14.44
CA SER A 10 10.32 0.68 13.63
C SER A 10 9.71 1.63 12.60
N ASP A 11 10.56 2.40 11.92
CA ASP A 11 10.18 3.11 10.70
C ASP A 11 9.77 2.09 9.63
N ALA A 12 8.56 2.26 9.08
CA ALA A 12 8.01 1.30 8.12
C ALA A 12 8.86 1.18 6.86
N PHE A 13 9.49 2.25 6.39
CA PHE A 13 10.30 2.20 5.17
C PHE A 13 11.60 1.45 5.37
N LEU A 14 12.23 1.57 6.55
CA LEU A 14 13.40 0.76 6.88
C LEU A 14 13.07 -0.73 6.86
N VAL A 15 11.93 -1.11 7.45
CA VAL A 15 11.48 -2.50 7.48
C VAL A 15 11.15 -3.01 6.08
N LEU A 16 10.40 -2.25 5.28
CA LEU A 16 10.05 -2.62 3.90
C LEU A 16 11.31 -2.78 3.03
N ASP A 17 12.27 -1.87 3.14
CA ASP A 17 13.54 -1.96 2.42
C ASP A 17 14.35 -3.20 2.84
N ASP A 18 14.39 -3.51 4.13
CA ASP A 18 15.10 -4.68 4.63
C ASP A 18 14.44 -6.00 4.20
N LEU A 19 13.10 -6.07 4.19
CA LEU A 19 12.37 -7.21 3.62
C LEU A 19 12.73 -7.43 2.14
N ILE A 20 12.70 -6.36 1.34
CA ILE A 20 13.08 -6.43 -0.09
C ILE A 20 14.53 -6.92 -0.24
N LYS A 21 15.49 -6.33 0.49
CA LYS A 21 16.91 -6.74 0.44
C LYS A 21 17.12 -8.18 0.85
N ASN A 22 16.30 -8.70 1.75
CA ASN A 22 16.36 -10.08 2.23
C ASN A 22 15.64 -11.08 1.30
N GLY A 23 15.12 -10.63 0.15
CA GLY A 23 14.54 -11.50 -0.86
C GLY A 23 13.07 -11.83 -0.65
N GLU A 24 12.35 -11.05 0.18
CA GLU A 24 10.92 -11.21 0.44
C GLU A 24 10.03 -10.61 -0.67
N GLU A 25 10.58 -10.37 -1.86
CA GLU A 25 9.80 -9.88 -3.00
C GLU A 25 8.73 -10.91 -3.40
N GLY A 26 7.47 -10.45 -3.46
CA GLY A 26 6.31 -11.30 -3.76
C GLY A 26 5.95 -12.32 -2.67
N SER A 27 6.56 -12.25 -1.47
CA SER A 27 6.34 -13.25 -0.41
C SER A 27 5.06 -13.02 0.41
N PHE A 28 4.51 -11.81 0.38
CA PHE A 28 3.25 -11.50 1.06
C PHE A 28 2.07 -12.03 0.25
N ASP A 29 0.86 -12.02 0.82
CA ASP A 29 -0.39 -12.24 0.07
C ASP A 29 -1.18 -10.96 -0.16
N PHE A 30 -1.06 -10.04 0.80
CA PHE A 30 -1.87 -8.86 0.92
C PHE A 30 -1.12 -7.84 1.77
N VAL A 31 -1.20 -6.56 1.38
CA VAL A 31 -0.62 -5.43 2.12
C VAL A 31 -1.72 -4.40 2.37
N PHE A 32 -1.86 -3.94 3.62
CA PHE A 32 -2.78 -2.87 3.99
C PHE A 32 -1.99 -1.63 4.43
N VAL A 33 -2.29 -0.48 3.82
CA VAL A 33 -1.63 0.79 4.11
C VAL A 33 -2.65 1.78 4.67
N ASP A 34 -2.50 2.08 5.96
CA ASP A 34 -3.23 3.14 6.67
C ASP A 34 -2.20 3.95 7.47
N ALA A 35 -1.67 5.00 6.84
CA ALA A 35 -0.51 5.74 7.31
C ALA A 35 -0.61 7.24 6.95
N TYR A 36 0.51 7.97 7.03
CA TYR A 36 0.55 9.35 6.54
C TYR A 36 0.42 9.39 5.02
N LYS A 37 -0.59 10.13 4.54
CA LYS A 37 -0.92 10.21 3.10
C LYS A 37 0.17 10.80 2.22
N SER A 38 1.03 11.66 2.77
CA SER A 38 2.18 12.20 2.03
C SER A 38 3.10 11.10 1.52
N ASP A 39 3.05 9.91 2.14
CA ASP A 39 3.98 8.84 1.86
C ASP A 39 3.33 7.69 1.07
N TYR A 40 2.05 7.79 0.68
CA TYR A 40 1.33 6.70 0.00
C TYR A 40 2.00 6.31 -1.31
N LEU A 41 2.53 7.28 -2.06
CA LEU A 41 3.32 6.99 -3.26
C LEU A 41 4.56 6.12 -2.96
N LYS A 42 5.24 6.41 -1.84
CA LYS A 42 6.41 5.64 -1.40
C LYS A 42 6.00 4.25 -0.92
N PHE A 43 4.90 4.15 -0.18
CA PHE A 43 4.33 2.86 0.20
C PHE A 43 4.03 2.04 -1.05
N HIS A 44 3.25 2.55 -2.01
CA HIS A 44 2.89 1.85 -3.24
C HIS A 44 4.11 1.28 -3.97
N GLU A 45 5.18 2.07 -4.18
CA GLU A 45 6.37 1.57 -4.89
C GLU A 45 7.10 0.44 -4.14
N LEU A 46 7.15 0.49 -2.81
CA LEU A 46 7.81 -0.53 -2.00
C LEU A 46 6.93 -1.78 -1.84
N THR A 47 5.64 -1.58 -1.59
CA THR A 47 4.69 -2.67 -1.36
C THR A 47 4.37 -3.40 -2.64
N LEU A 48 4.41 -2.76 -3.82
CA LEU A 48 4.25 -3.44 -5.10
C LEU A 48 5.34 -4.51 -5.33
N LYS A 49 6.56 -4.30 -4.81
CA LYS A 49 7.61 -5.34 -4.83
C LYS A 49 7.27 -6.51 -3.91
N LEU A 50 6.53 -6.25 -2.83
CA LEU A 50 6.19 -7.24 -1.82
C LEU A 50 4.87 -7.99 -2.09
N LYS A 51 3.80 -7.35 -2.68
CA LYS A 51 2.61 -7.89 -3.42
C LYS A 51 1.45 -6.85 -3.58
N GLU A 52 0.18 -7.30 -3.44
CA GLU A 52 -1.11 -6.64 -3.68
C GLU A 52 -1.45 -5.70 -2.52
N VAL A 53 -1.97 -4.51 -2.83
CA VAL A 53 -2.02 -3.36 -1.92
C VAL A 53 -3.47 -2.89 -1.74
N VAL A 54 -3.88 -2.63 -0.49
CA VAL A 54 -5.16 -2.01 -0.13
C VAL A 54 -4.91 -0.79 0.74
N GLU A 55 -5.54 0.33 0.39
CA GLU A 55 -5.25 1.62 1.01
C GLU A 55 -6.51 2.39 1.43
N ASP A 56 -6.47 3.02 2.61
CA ASP A 56 -7.56 3.84 3.18
C ASP A 56 -7.30 5.34 2.96
N LEU A 57 -8.30 6.10 2.50
CA LEU A 57 -8.17 7.50 2.06
C LEU A 57 -9.09 8.45 2.84
N ILE A 58 -8.57 9.09 3.90
CA ILE A 58 -9.31 10.13 4.64
C ILE A 58 -9.54 11.39 3.75
N LYS A 59 -10.67 12.11 3.89
CA LYS A 59 -11.02 13.29 3.06
C LYS A 59 -10.33 14.63 3.38
N ARG A 60 -9.54 14.72 4.46
CA ARG A 60 -8.92 15.99 4.95
C ARG A 60 -7.71 16.53 4.15
N TYR A 61 -7.24 15.81 3.13
CA TYR A 61 -6.10 16.21 2.28
C TYR A 61 -6.43 15.96 0.80
N GLN A 62 -7.46 16.65 0.29
CA GLN A 62 -8.06 16.36 -1.02
C GLN A 62 -7.06 16.31 -2.18
N ASN A 63 -6.05 17.20 -2.20
CA ASN A 63 -5.09 17.25 -3.31
C ASN A 63 -4.26 15.97 -3.43
N PHE A 64 -3.71 15.49 -2.31
CA PHE A 64 -2.88 14.28 -2.29
C PHE A 64 -3.68 13.04 -2.68
N VAL A 65 -4.93 12.93 -2.20
CA VAL A 65 -5.80 11.79 -2.52
C VAL A 65 -6.15 11.77 -4.02
N VAL A 66 -6.46 12.92 -4.61
CA VAL A 66 -6.78 13.01 -6.05
C VAL A 66 -5.56 12.71 -6.90
N GLU A 67 -4.39 13.26 -6.54
CA GLU A 67 -3.15 13.01 -7.26
C GLU A 67 -2.75 11.53 -7.19
N PHE A 68 -2.81 10.95 -6.00
CA PHE A 68 -2.52 9.54 -5.80
C PHE A 68 -3.49 8.62 -6.55
N ASN A 69 -4.80 8.87 -6.47
CA ASN A 69 -5.78 8.09 -7.22
C ASN A 69 -5.57 8.19 -8.74
N SER A 70 -5.18 9.38 -9.23
CA SER A 70 -4.87 9.58 -10.65
C SER A 70 -3.60 8.82 -11.05
N PHE A 71 -2.59 8.81 -10.18
CA PHE A 71 -1.37 8.04 -10.37
C PHE A 71 -1.64 6.54 -10.45
N ILE A 72 -2.37 5.99 -9.47
CA ILE A 72 -2.71 4.56 -9.42
C ILE A 72 -3.59 4.13 -10.60
N ALA A 73 -4.56 4.95 -10.99
CA ALA A 73 -5.41 4.68 -12.15
C ALA A 73 -4.61 4.63 -13.47
N ALA A 74 -3.45 5.27 -13.52
CA ALA A 74 -2.56 5.29 -14.68
C ALA A 74 -1.42 4.27 -14.60
N ASP A 75 -1.23 3.57 -13.48
CA ASP A 75 -0.12 2.62 -13.29
C ASP A 75 -0.43 1.27 -13.98
N PRO A 76 0.27 0.92 -15.07
CA PRO A 76 -0.01 -0.30 -15.83
C PRO A 76 0.37 -1.60 -15.08
N ARG A 77 1.06 -1.50 -13.95
CA ARG A 77 1.46 -2.66 -13.13
C ARG A 77 0.32 -3.17 -12.26
N VAL A 78 -0.74 -2.40 -12.09
CA VAL A 78 -1.88 -2.73 -11.23
C VAL A 78 -3.22 -2.58 -11.94
N GLU A 79 -4.18 -3.38 -11.54
CA GLU A 79 -5.60 -3.11 -11.74
C GLU A 79 -6.14 -2.49 -10.45
N SER A 80 -6.81 -1.33 -10.54
CA SER A 80 -7.29 -0.61 -9.37
C SER A 80 -8.81 -0.46 -9.33
N SER A 81 -9.37 -0.46 -8.13
CA SER A 81 -10.80 -0.24 -7.88
C SER A 81 -11.00 0.61 -6.62
N LEU A 82 -11.74 1.72 -6.75
CA LEU A 82 -12.13 2.57 -5.63
C LEU A 82 -13.47 2.10 -5.06
N LEU A 83 -13.44 1.57 -3.86
CA LEU A 83 -14.61 1.05 -3.15
C LEU A 83 -15.17 2.11 -2.19
N SER A 84 -16.48 2.29 -2.21
CA SER A 84 -17.20 3.18 -1.29
C SER A 84 -17.45 2.52 0.08
N ILE A 85 -16.38 2.04 0.70
CA ILE A 85 -16.39 1.43 2.03
C ILE A 85 -15.65 2.39 2.98
N GLY A 86 -16.25 2.70 4.13
CA GLY A 86 -15.68 3.64 5.09
C GLY A 86 -15.50 5.04 4.48
N ASP A 87 -14.30 5.60 4.60
CA ASP A 87 -13.95 6.91 4.04
C ASP A 87 -13.50 6.86 2.57
N GLY A 88 -13.35 5.65 2.01
CA GLY A 88 -12.91 5.37 0.65
C GLY A 88 -11.70 4.46 0.67
N LEU A 89 -11.80 3.31 -0.02
CA LEU A 89 -10.74 2.29 -0.07
C LEU A 89 -10.29 2.07 -1.51
N THR A 90 -9.01 2.16 -1.79
CA THR A 90 -8.45 1.78 -3.10
C THR A 90 -7.83 0.39 -3.01
N LEU A 91 -8.38 -0.56 -3.77
CA LEU A 91 -7.82 -1.90 -3.94
C LEU A 91 -6.96 -1.93 -5.21
N CYS A 92 -5.71 -2.36 -5.09
CA CYS A 92 -4.72 -2.43 -6.18
C CYS A 92 -4.21 -3.86 -6.35
N ARG A 93 -4.70 -4.56 -7.38
CA ARG A 93 -4.25 -5.91 -7.73
C ARG A 93 -3.05 -5.84 -8.69
N ARG A 94 -1.90 -6.33 -8.25
CA ARG A 94 -0.68 -6.42 -9.10
C ARG A 94 -0.89 -7.41 -10.26
N LEU A 95 -0.43 -7.03 -11.46
CA LEU A 95 -0.60 -7.82 -12.70
C LEU A 95 0.63 -8.65 -13.07
N HIS A 96 1.83 -8.19 -12.75
CA HIS A 96 3.12 -8.82 -13.06
C HIS A 96 4.18 -8.40 -12.05
#